data_AF-A0A1X7UZH0-F1
#
_entry.id   AF-A0A1X7UZH0-F1
#
_cell.length_a   1.000
_cell.length_b   1.000
_cell.length_c   1.000
_cell.angle_alpha   90.00
_cell.angle_beta   90.00
_cell.angle_gamma   90.00
#
_symmetry.space_group_name_H-M   'P 1'
#
loop_
_entity.id
_entity.type
_entity.pdbx_description
1 polymer ?
#
loop_
_entity_poly.entity_id
_entity_poly.type
_entity_poly.pdbx_seq_one_letter_code
_entity_poly.pdbx_strand_id
1 'polypeptide(L)'
;MLPSDVRKENFPSILNGILDTENEKNWRYRDSLAEQLMLLSELFDCSFVEQFIVPVAIRLGHDKVAQIRDSASRLIGSLLHKFSQSSPTTCSLILTQLRTSFATSERWLLRLMYVKQCELFFHKRLISYSLFGSECLPSLLTLSNDVVPNVRLAVARTLYSTLDNTQFISANQSFSQDISSIISKLKEDRDRDVRYYSGNYEDINNNTRTSLSPSTPSAQQLQQFENTQEDTEYKLDIANAGSILQLT
;
A
#
# COMPACT_ATOMS: atom_id res chain seq x y z
N MET A 1 25.44 -23.40 -13.24
CA MET A 1 24.82 -22.10 -12.89
C MET A 1 25.59 -20.98 -13.59
N LEU A 2 24.90 -19.97 -14.12
CA LEU A 2 25.55 -18.82 -14.77
C LEU A 2 26.38 -18.01 -13.74
N PRO A 3 27.53 -17.41 -14.15
CA PRO A 3 28.32 -16.53 -13.30
C PRO A 3 27.49 -15.36 -12.73
N SER A 4 27.86 -14.85 -11.55
CA SER A 4 27.14 -13.77 -10.85
C SER A 4 26.96 -12.53 -11.73
N ASP A 5 28.00 -12.14 -12.45
CA ASP A 5 28.01 -10.92 -13.26
C ASP A 5 27.10 -11.07 -14.49
N VAL A 6 27.13 -12.24 -15.13
CA VAL A 6 26.25 -12.59 -16.25
C VAL A 6 24.78 -12.66 -15.82
N ARG A 7 24.49 -13.08 -14.58
CA ARG A 7 23.13 -13.08 -14.03
C ARG A 7 22.62 -11.65 -13.79
N LYS A 8 23.45 -10.75 -13.25
CA LYS A 8 23.09 -9.35 -13.03
C LYS A 8 22.84 -8.63 -14.36
N GLU A 9 23.69 -8.87 -15.37
CA GLU A 9 23.59 -8.24 -16.69
C GLU A 9 22.32 -8.63 -17.44
N ASN A 10 21.89 -9.89 -17.35
CA ASN A 10 20.69 -10.37 -18.03
C ASN A 10 19.38 -10.10 -17.27
N PHE A 11 19.45 -9.78 -15.97
CA PHE A 11 18.27 -9.58 -15.13
C PHE A 11 17.27 -8.55 -15.68
N PRO A 12 17.68 -7.38 -16.18
CA PRO A 12 16.73 -6.38 -16.69
C PRO A 12 15.98 -6.87 -17.92
N SER A 13 16.67 -7.57 -18.83
CA SER A 13 16.05 -8.16 -20.03
C SER A 13 15.05 -9.27 -19.66
N ILE A 14 15.40 -10.12 -18.69
CA ILE A 14 14.52 -11.15 -18.17
C ILE A 14 13.29 -10.52 -17.50
N LEU A 15 13.49 -9.50 -16.68
CA LEU A 15 12.42 -8.82 -15.96
C LEU A 15 11.45 -8.10 -16.91
N ASN A 16 11.96 -7.42 -17.94
CA ASN A 16 11.13 -6.82 -18.98
C ASN A 16 10.39 -7.89 -19.79
N GLY A 17 11.06 -8.98 -20.18
CA GLY A 17 10.41 -10.11 -20.86
C GLY A 17 9.32 -10.77 -20.01
N ILE A 18 9.49 -10.81 -18.69
CA ILE A 18 8.46 -11.28 -17.76
C ILE A 18 7.23 -10.35 -17.76
N LEU A 19 7.47 -9.04 -17.81
CA LEU A 19 6.44 -8.03 -17.67
C LEU A 19 5.67 -7.72 -18.97
N ASP A 20 6.22 -8.09 -20.13
CA ASP A 20 5.65 -7.74 -21.45
C ASP A 20 5.16 -8.97 -22.27
N THR A 21 5.01 -10.15 -21.63
CA THR A 21 4.61 -11.40 -22.30
C THR A 21 3.19 -11.85 -21.94
N GLU A 22 2.71 -12.97 -22.53
CA GLU A 22 1.45 -13.63 -22.14
C GLU A 22 1.36 -13.92 -20.62
N ASN A 23 2.50 -13.97 -19.92
CA ASN A 23 2.58 -14.07 -18.47
C ASN A 23 1.99 -12.86 -17.74
N GLU A 24 1.93 -11.69 -18.37
CA GLU A 24 1.21 -10.53 -17.84
C GLU A 24 -0.29 -10.82 -17.67
N LYS A 25 -0.88 -11.76 -18.44
CA LYS A 25 -2.29 -12.14 -18.25
C LYS A 25 -2.50 -13.06 -17.05
N ASN A 26 -1.49 -13.84 -16.65
CA ASN A 26 -1.61 -14.81 -15.56
C ASN A 26 -1.31 -14.16 -14.20
N TRP A 27 -2.37 -13.84 -13.44
CA TRP A 27 -2.21 -13.18 -12.15
C TRP A 27 -1.42 -14.02 -11.14
N ARG A 28 -1.48 -15.35 -11.19
CA ARG A 28 -0.69 -16.22 -10.29
C ARG A 28 0.80 -16.11 -10.55
N TYR A 29 1.17 -15.90 -11.81
CA TYR A 29 2.56 -15.70 -12.18
C TYR A 29 3.07 -14.37 -11.61
N ARG A 30 2.29 -13.29 -11.77
CA ARG A 30 2.63 -11.96 -11.22
C ARG A 30 2.67 -11.95 -9.68
N ASP A 31 1.77 -12.69 -9.04
CA ASP A 31 1.79 -12.90 -7.59
C ASP A 31 3.08 -13.63 -7.14
N SER A 32 3.42 -14.74 -7.81
CA SER A 32 4.68 -15.45 -7.56
C SER A 32 5.92 -14.61 -7.85
N LEU A 33 5.87 -13.71 -8.84
CA LEU A 33 6.96 -12.79 -9.15
C LEU A 33 7.22 -11.84 -7.97
N ALA A 34 6.18 -11.29 -7.35
CA ALA A 34 6.33 -10.42 -6.18
C ALA A 34 7.06 -11.14 -5.04
N GLU A 35 6.71 -12.39 -4.78
CA GLU A 35 7.34 -13.22 -3.74
C GLU A 35 8.80 -13.55 -4.07
N GLN A 36 9.10 -13.88 -5.33
CA GLN A 36 10.47 -14.13 -5.77
C GLN A 36 11.34 -12.88 -5.71
N LEU A 37 10.82 -11.72 -6.13
CA LEU A 37 11.53 -10.45 -6.05
C LEU A 37 11.85 -10.07 -4.60
N MET A 38 10.98 -10.43 -3.65
CA MET A 38 11.24 -10.21 -2.23
C MET A 38 12.48 -10.99 -1.77
N LEU A 39 12.56 -12.28 -2.10
CA LEU A 39 13.73 -13.12 -1.79
C LEU A 39 15.00 -12.63 -2.49
N LEU A 40 14.89 -12.25 -3.77
CA LEU A 40 16.03 -11.74 -4.55
C LEU A 40 16.55 -10.42 -3.99
N SER A 41 15.67 -9.56 -3.48
CA SER A 41 16.06 -8.26 -2.91
C SER A 41 17.02 -8.39 -1.72
N GLU A 42 16.97 -9.50 -0.98
CA GLU A 42 17.90 -9.79 0.12
C GLU A 42 19.30 -10.15 -0.40
N LEU A 43 19.40 -10.77 -1.58
CA LEU A 43 20.64 -11.25 -2.17
C LEU A 43 21.41 -10.19 -2.95
N PHE A 44 20.72 -9.16 -3.45
CA PHE A 44 21.33 -8.08 -4.24
C PHE A 44 21.69 -6.86 -3.39
N ASP A 45 22.67 -6.09 -3.87
CA ASP A 45 23.07 -4.82 -3.27
C ASP A 45 21.99 -3.73 -3.47
N CYS A 46 22.04 -2.68 -2.65
CA CYS A 46 21.02 -1.62 -2.67
C CYS A 46 20.89 -0.91 -4.02
N SER A 47 22.01 -0.73 -4.75
CA SER A 47 22.01 -0.08 -6.06
C SER A 47 21.22 -0.91 -7.09
N PHE A 48 21.49 -2.21 -7.15
CA PHE A 48 20.76 -3.13 -8.04
C PHE A 48 19.26 -3.21 -7.69
N VAL A 49 18.95 -3.29 -6.40
CA VAL A 49 17.56 -3.37 -5.91
C VAL A 49 16.81 -2.08 -6.26
N GLU A 50 17.42 -0.91 -6.05
CA GLU A 50 16.86 0.39 -6.38
C GLU A 50 16.58 0.51 -7.88
N GLN A 51 17.55 0.13 -8.72
CA GLN A 51 17.45 0.28 -10.16
C GLN A 51 16.44 -0.67 -10.80
N PHE A 52 16.35 -1.92 -10.33
CA PHE A 52 15.62 -2.97 -11.06
C PHE A 52 14.41 -3.54 -10.30
N ILE A 53 14.42 -3.59 -8.97
CA ILE A 53 13.33 -4.23 -8.21
C ILE A 53 12.29 -3.21 -7.76
N VAL A 54 12.70 -2.03 -7.29
CA VAL A 54 11.78 -0.97 -6.83
C VAL A 54 10.75 -0.59 -7.92
N PRO A 55 11.13 -0.35 -9.19
CA PRO A 55 10.16 0.03 -10.22
C PRO A 55 9.10 -1.06 -10.45
N VAL A 56 9.50 -2.34 -10.39
CA VAL A 56 8.57 -3.46 -10.57
C VAL A 56 7.67 -3.64 -9.37
N ALA A 57 8.18 -3.46 -8.15
CA ALA A 57 7.35 -3.49 -6.95
C ALA A 57 6.24 -2.42 -6.99
N ILE A 58 6.56 -1.20 -7.45
CA ILE A 58 5.58 -0.13 -7.63
C ILE A 58 4.59 -0.47 -8.76
N ARG A 59 5.05 -1.03 -9.90
CA ARG A 59 4.16 -1.50 -10.98
C ARG A 59 3.18 -2.56 -10.48
N LEU A 60 3.65 -3.56 -9.73
CA LEU A 60 2.80 -4.60 -9.12
C LEU A 60 1.83 -4.00 -8.09
N GLY A 61 2.18 -2.89 -7.45
CA GLY A 61 1.27 -2.16 -6.56
C GLY A 61 0.06 -1.55 -7.29
N HIS A 62 0.17 -1.29 -8.60
CA HIS A 62 -0.94 -0.80 -9.42
C HIS A 62 -1.80 -1.91 -10.03
N ASP A 63 -1.48 -3.18 -9.73
CA ASP A 63 -2.17 -4.32 -10.34
C ASP A 63 -3.67 -4.29 -10.05
N LYS A 64 -4.45 -4.74 -11.03
CA LYS A 64 -5.90 -4.86 -10.93
C LYS A 64 -6.35 -5.99 -10.00
N VAL A 65 -5.49 -6.94 -9.66
CA VAL A 65 -5.83 -8.04 -8.75
C VAL A 65 -5.38 -7.70 -7.34
N ALA A 66 -6.34 -7.67 -6.40
CA ALA A 66 -6.07 -7.34 -5.00
C ALA A 66 -4.96 -8.19 -4.36
N GLN A 67 -4.94 -9.51 -4.63
CA GLN A 67 -3.91 -10.42 -4.13
C GLN A 67 -2.49 -9.99 -4.53
N ILE A 68 -2.31 -9.49 -5.76
CA ILE A 68 -1.01 -9.01 -6.24
C ILE A 68 -0.64 -7.73 -5.52
N ARG A 69 -1.59 -6.81 -5.31
CA ARG A 69 -1.37 -5.58 -4.54
C ARG A 69 -0.94 -5.87 -3.09
N ASP A 70 -1.49 -6.92 -2.48
CA ASP A 70 -1.11 -7.38 -1.14
C ASP A 70 0.33 -7.95 -1.14
N SER A 71 0.69 -8.79 -2.11
CA SER A 71 2.05 -9.29 -2.28
C SER A 71 3.06 -8.17 -2.59
N ALA A 72 2.68 -7.20 -3.42
CA ALA A 72 3.47 -6.01 -3.71
C ALA A 72 3.70 -5.15 -2.46
N SER A 73 2.69 -5.01 -1.59
CA SER A 73 2.85 -4.29 -0.31
C SER A 73 3.85 -4.96 0.62
N ARG A 74 3.86 -6.29 0.68
CA ARG A 74 4.87 -7.06 1.44
C ARG A 74 6.27 -6.85 0.86
N LEU A 75 6.41 -6.93 -0.46
CA LEU A 75 7.66 -6.65 -1.16
C LEU A 75 8.16 -5.24 -0.86
N ILE A 76 7.34 -4.20 -1.08
CA ILE A 76 7.68 -2.80 -0.81
C ILE A 76 8.12 -2.62 0.65
N GLY A 77 7.41 -3.23 1.60
CA GLY A 77 7.79 -3.20 3.01
C GLY A 77 9.19 -3.78 3.28
N SER A 78 9.52 -4.91 2.65
CA SER A 78 10.86 -5.52 2.74
C SER A 78 11.94 -4.60 2.15
N LEU A 79 11.67 -4.01 0.97
CA LEU A 79 12.58 -3.06 0.33
C LEU A 79 12.85 -1.85 1.25
N LEU A 80 11.80 -1.22 1.80
CA LEU A 80 11.95 -0.09 2.72
C LEU A 80 12.73 -0.47 3.98
N HIS A 81 12.56 -1.68 4.50
CA HIS A 81 13.35 -2.15 5.64
C HIS A 81 14.84 -2.26 5.32
N LYS A 82 15.18 -2.82 4.15
CA LYS A 82 16.56 -2.89 3.67
C LYS A 82 17.17 -1.50 3.50
N PHE A 83 16.45 -0.58 2.83
CA PHE A 83 16.94 0.77 2.58
C PHE A 83 16.98 1.64 3.83
N SER A 84 16.06 1.48 4.78
CA SER A 84 16.10 2.26 6.03
C SER A 84 17.36 1.99 6.85
N GLN A 85 17.93 0.79 6.73
CA GLN A 85 19.18 0.40 7.39
C GLN A 85 20.43 0.77 6.58
N SER A 86 20.35 0.69 5.25
CA SER A 86 21.53 0.75 4.38
C SER A 86 21.69 2.08 3.64
N SER A 87 20.58 2.75 3.30
CA SER A 87 20.55 4.04 2.59
C SER A 87 19.27 4.83 2.94
N PRO A 88 19.27 5.58 4.06
CA PRO A 88 18.11 6.37 4.50
C PRO A 88 17.63 7.37 3.44
N THR A 89 18.55 7.97 2.67
CA THR A 89 18.21 8.88 1.57
C THR A 89 17.42 8.18 0.47
N THR A 90 17.86 7.00 0.01
CA THR A 90 17.10 6.20 -0.96
C THR A 90 15.75 5.78 -0.39
N CYS A 91 15.69 5.42 0.89
CA CYS A 91 14.44 5.09 1.58
C CYS A 91 13.43 6.26 1.51
N SER A 92 13.85 7.50 1.81
CA SER A 92 13.02 8.70 1.68
C SER A 92 12.55 8.95 0.23
N LEU A 93 13.41 8.72 -0.76
CA LEU A 93 13.04 8.85 -2.17
C LEU A 93 11.97 7.83 -2.57
N ILE A 94 12.11 6.57 -2.14
CA ILE A 94 11.10 5.52 -2.37
C ILE A 94 9.78 5.90 -1.69
N LEU A 95 9.80 6.35 -0.42
CA LEU A 95 8.60 6.81 0.28
C LEU A 95 7.90 7.96 -0.45
N THR A 96 8.68 8.88 -1.02
CA THR A 96 8.14 9.96 -1.88
C THR A 96 7.49 9.41 -3.14
N GLN A 97 8.10 8.43 -3.82
CA GLN A 97 7.49 7.77 -4.99
C GLN A 97 6.20 7.02 -4.63
N LEU A 98 6.16 6.34 -3.49
CA LEU A 98 4.94 5.67 -3.01
C LEU A 98 3.82 6.68 -2.72
N ARG A 99 4.15 7.82 -2.11
CA ARG A 99 3.20 8.91 -1.86
C ARG A 99 2.60 9.42 -3.16
N THR A 100 3.43 9.75 -4.16
CA THR A 100 2.95 10.28 -5.45
C THR A 100 2.20 9.25 -6.28
N SER A 101 2.54 7.96 -6.14
CA SER A 101 1.89 6.88 -6.88
C SER A 101 0.53 6.48 -6.30
N PHE A 102 0.43 6.40 -4.97
CA PHE A 102 -0.70 5.76 -4.30
C PHE A 102 -1.55 6.74 -3.48
N ALA A 103 -0.94 7.59 -2.66
CA ALA A 103 -1.66 8.47 -1.74
C ALA A 103 -2.47 9.56 -2.47
N THR A 104 -1.94 10.06 -3.58
CA THR A 104 -2.56 11.12 -4.40
C THR A 104 -3.29 10.58 -5.63
N SER A 105 -3.45 9.25 -5.75
CA SER A 105 -4.09 8.64 -6.90
C SER A 105 -5.57 9.01 -6.98
N GLU A 106 -6.12 9.15 -8.19
CA GLU A 106 -7.56 9.32 -8.40
C GLU A 106 -8.34 8.03 -8.03
N ARG A 107 -7.69 6.86 -8.16
CA ARG A 107 -8.25 5.56 -7.79
C ARG A 107 -8.24 5.39 -6.28
N TRP A 108 -9.42 5.36 -5.67
CA TRP A 108 -9.55 5.24 -4.21
C TRP A 108 -8.94 3.96 -3.64
N LEU A 109 -8.92 2.86 -4.42
CA LEU A 109 -8.29 1.60 -4.04
C LEU A 109 -6.79 1.74 -3.81
N LEU A 110 -6.11 2.56 -4.62
CA LEU A 110 -4.69 2.85 -4.47
C LEU A 110 -4.43 3.74 -3.25
N ARG A 111 -5.32 4.70 -2.96
CA ARG A 111 -5.25 5.49 -1.73
C ARG A 111 -5.47 4.63 -0.48
N LEU A 112 -6.45 3.72 -0.50
CA LEU A 112 -6.65 2.74 0.58
C LEU A 112 -5.42 1.85 0.77
N MET A 113 -4.83 1.37 -0.32
CA MET A 113 -3.60 0.58 -0.29
C MET A 113 -2.44 1.35 0.37
N TYR A 114 -2.26 2.63 0.04
CA TYR A 114 -1.25 3.48 0.69
C TYR A 114 -1.44 3.51 2.22
N VAL A 115 -2.68 3.68 2.69
CA VAL A 115 -2.97 3.70 4.13
C VAL A 115 -2.63 2.37 4.80
N LYS A 116 -2.98 1.24 4.16
CA LYS A 116 -2.63 -0.11 4.64
C LYS A 116 -1.12 -0.35 4.63
N GLN A 117 -0.40 0.19 3.65
CA GLN A 117 1.06 0.15 3.61
C GLN A 117 1.66 0.94 4.78
N CYS A 118 1.16 2.14 5.07
CA CYS A 118 1.58 2.89 6.25
C CYS A 118 1.32 2.12 7.55
N GLU A 119 0.15 1.50 7.70
CA GLU A 119 -0.17 0.61 8.83
C GLU A 119 0.88 -0.51 8.96
N LEU A 120 1.22 -1.18 7.86
CA LEU A 120 2.26 -2.22 7.82
C LEU A 120 3.63 -1.67 8.24
N PHE A 121 4.06 -0.53 7.66
CA PHE A 121 5.36 0.08 7.94
C PHE A 121 5.51 0.44 9.42
N PHE A 122 4.46 0.99 10.00
CA PHE A 122 4.40 1.37 11.41
C PHE A 122 4.44 0.15 12.34
N HIS A 123 3.51 -0.81 12.16
CA HIS A 123 3.38 -1.96 13.05
C HIS A 123 4.59 -2.90 12.98
N LYS A 124 5.15 -3.11 11.79
CA LYS A 124 6.31 -3.99 11.59
C LYS A 124 7.65 -3.27 11.79
N ARG A 125 7.66 -1.98 12.15
CA ARG A 125 8.88 -1.18 12.35
C ARG A 125 9.83 -1.25 11.15
N LEU A 126 9.26 -1.20 9.94
CA LEU A 126 10.05 -1.32 8.71
C LEU A 126 10.88 -0.05 8.46
N ILE A 127 10.40 1.09 8.96
CA ILE A 127 11.11 2.37 8.99
C ILE A 127 11.09 2.93 10.42
N SER A 128 11.98 3.89 10.71
CA SER A 128 12.00 4.57 12.01
C SER A 128 10.74 5.43 12.21
N TYR A 129 10.39 5.70 13.46
CA TYR A 129 9.25 6.56 13.77
C TYR A 129 9.41 8.01 13.36
N SER A 130 10.62 8.54 13.41
CA SER A 130 10.91 9.87 12.88
C SER A 130 10.66 9.92 11.38
N LEU A 131 11.14 8.92 10.63
CA LEU A 131 10.95 8.85 9.18
C LEU A 131 9.48 8.62 8.81
N PHE A 132 8.76 7.77 9.56
CA PHE A 132 7.32 7.60 9.37
C PHE A 132 6.56 8.91 9.58
N GLY A 133 6.86 9.64 10.65
CA GLY A 133 6.20 10.90 10.95
C GLY A 133 6.53 12.02 9.96
N SER A 134 7.75 12.05 9.41
CA SER A 134 8.11 13.05 8.40
C SER A 134 7.57 12.71 7.00
N GLU A 135 7.57 11.44 6.58
CA GLU A 135 7.28 11.05 5.19
C GLU A 135 5.86 10.53 4.96
N CYS A 136 5.29 9.80 5.93
CA CYS A 136 4.01 9.09 5.76
C CYS A 136 2.84 9.84 6.40
N LEU A 137 3.04 10.32 7.63
CA LEU A 137 1.98 10.92 8.44
C LEU A 137 1.28 12.12 7.77
N PRO A 138 1.95 13.07 7.09
CA PRO A 138 1.26 14.18 6.44
C PRO A 138 0.21 13.73 5.41
N SER A 139 0.51 12.64 4.68
CA SER A 139 -0.41 12.05 3.71
C SER A 139 -1.57 11.35 4.40
N LEU A 140 -1.34 10.65 5.51
CA LEU A 140 -2.40 10.04 6.33
C LEU A 140 -3.36 11.10 6.89
N LEU A 141 -2.83 12.21 7.41
CA LEU A 141 -3.65 13.32 7.91
C LEU A 141 -4.50 13.92 6.79
N THR A 142 -3.95 14.05 5.58
CA THR A 142 -4.71 14.51 4.40
C THR A 142 -5.84 13.51 4.04
N LEU A 143 -5.52 12.22 3.96
CA LEU A 143 -6.45 11.14 3.64
C LEU A 143 -7.54 10.91 4.70
N SER A 144 -7.39 11.44 5.91
CA SER A 144 -8.48 11.45 6.91
C SER A 144 -9.73 12.20 6.42
N ASN A 145 -9.59 13.05 5.39
CA ASN A 145 -10.68 13.78 4.76
C ASN A 145 -11.13 13.18 3.42
N ASP A 146 -10.69 11.95 3.08
CA ASP A 146 -11.02 11.32 1.81
C ASP A 146 -12.53 11.25 1.59
N VAL A 147 -12.96 11.37 0.34
CA VAL A 147 -14.38 11.26 -0.01
C VAL A 147 -14.92 9.86 0.27
N VAL A 148 -14.09 8.82 0.15
CA VAL A 148 -14.46 7.41 0.34
C VAL A 148 -14.37 7.00 1.82
N PRO A 149 -15.47 6.54 2.44
CA PRO A 149 -15.49 6.13 3.84
C PRO A 149 -14.46 5.06 4.20
N ASN A 150 -14.25 4.07 3.33
CA ASN A 150 -13.28 2.99 3.57
C ASN A 150 -11.84 3.50 3.72
N VAL A 151 -11.46 4.56 3.00
CA VAL A 151 -10.15 5.20 3.14
C VAL A 151 -10.06 5.89 4.50
N ARG A 152 -11.07 6.70 4.86
CA ARG A 152 -11.12 7.38 6.17
C ARG A 152 -11.09 6.40 7.34
N LEU A 153 -11.83 5.29 7.21
CA LEU A 153 -11.85 4.19 8.17
C LEU A 153 -10.45 3.58 8.36
N ALA A 154 -9.75 3.28 7.27
CA ALA A 154 -8.39 2.77 7.34
C ALA A 154 -7.43 3.78 8.00
N VAL A 155 -7.58 5.08 7.71
CA VAL A 155 -6.76 6.13 8.34
C VAL A 155 -7.00 6.17 9.85
N ALA A 156 -8.27 6.12 10.28
CA ALA A 156 -8.62 6.08 11.70
C ALA A 156 -7.92 4.92 12.42
N ARG A 157 -7.97 3.72 11.84
CA ARG A 157 -7.30 2.52 12.37
C ARG A 157 -5.79 2.72 12.48
N THR A 158 -5.17 3.20 11.40
CA THR A 158 -3.72 3.44 11.36
C THR A 158 -3.33 4.48 12.42
N LEU A 159 -4.03 5.60 12.53
CA LEU A 159 -3.71 6.65 13.51
C LEU A 159 -3.96 6.20 14.95
N TYR A 160 -5.02 5.44 15.23
CA TYR A 160 -5.28 4.91 16.57
C TYR A 160 -4.12 4.03 17.06
N SER A 161 -3.56 3.20 16.18
CA SER A 161 -2.40 2.36 16.51
C SER A 161 -1.16 3.16 16.97
N THR A 162 -1.11 4.45 16.65
CA THR A 162 -0.01 5.34 17.02
C THR A 162 -0.18 6.01 18.39
N LEU A 163 -1.41 6.10 18.92
CA LEU A 163 -1.71 6.86 20.15
C LEU A 163 -1.01 6.29 21.39
N ASP A 164 -1.04 4.97 21.56
CA ASP A 164 -0.42 4.30 22.72
C ASP A 164 1.09 4.12 22.57
N ASN A 165 1.64 4.59 21.45
CA ASN A 165 3.01 4.33 21.08
C ASN A 165 3.92 5.46 21.56
N THR A 166 4.32 5.40 22.84
CA THR A 166 5.10 6.46 23.50
C THR A 166 6.37 6.85 22.74
N GLN A 167 7.05 5.89 22.12
CA GLN A 167 8.24 6.12 21.29
C GLN A 167 7.93 6.91 20.01
N PHE A 168 6.77 6.66 19.39
CA PHE A 168 6.35 7.40 18.21
C PHE A 168 5.91 8.82 18.58
N ILE A 169 5.11 8.95 19.64
CA ILE A 169 4.64 10.25 20.14
C ILE A 169 5.81 11.13 20.57
N SER A 170 6.81 10.57 21.25
CA SER A 170 8.00 11.34 21.64
C SER A 170 8.85 11.78 20.45
N ALA A 171 8.93 10.97 19.39
CA ALA A 171 9.65 11.31 18.17
C ALA A 171 8.91 12.33 17.28
N ASN A 172 7.59 12.47 17.44
CA ASN A 172 6.72 13.24 16.53
C ASN A 172 5.76 14.19 17.28
N GLN A 173 6.25 14.82 18.35
CA GLN A 173 5.45 15.67 19.24
C GLN A 173 4.66 16.77 18.52
N SER A 174 5.21 17.31 17.43
CA SER A 174 4.57 18.35 16.62
C SER A 174 3.23 17.90 16.02
N PHE A 175 3.02 16.60 15.82
CA PHE A 175 1.82 16.04 15.22
C PHE A 175 0.81 15.51 16.25
N SER A 176 1.15 15.46 17.54
CA SER A 176 0.29 14.86 18.56
C SER A 176 -1.10 15.52 18.63
N GLN A 177 -1.15 16.85 18.50
CA GLN A 177 -2.40 17.60 18.50
C GLN A 177 -3.22 17.34 17.24
N ASP A 178 -2.57 17.26 16.07
CA ASP A 178 -3.22 16.97 14.80
C ASP A 178 -3.84 15.57 14.79
N ILE A 179 -3.09 14.56 15.26
CA ILE A 179 -3.58 13.18 15.37
C ILE A 179 -4.80 13.13 16.29
N SER A 180 -4.74 13.76 17.47
CA SER A 180 -5.83 13.78 18.43
C SER A 180 -7.08 14.47 17.88
N SER A 181 -6.89 15.59 17.15
CA SER A 181 -7.95 16.34 16.48
C SER A 181 -8.63 15.51 15.38
N ILE A 182 -7.84 14.86 14.51
CA ILE A 182 -8.35 14.00 13.44
C ILE A 182 -9.13 12.81 14.01
N ILE A 183 -8.63 12.13 15.05
CA ILE A 183 -9.34 11.01 15.65
C ILE A 183 -10.67 11.46 16.26
N SER A 184 -10.69 12.60 16.93
CA SER A 184 -11.93 13.19 17.47
C SER A 184 -12.93 13.49 16.35
N LYS A 185 -12.47 14.07 15.24
CA LYS A 185 -13.29 14.31 14.05
C LYS A 185 -13.84 13.02 13.44
N LEU A 186 -13.04 11.96 13.34
CA LEU A 186 -13.45 10.68 12.76
C LEU A 186 -14.47 9.93 13.64
N LYS A 187 -14.48 10.15 14.95
CA LYS A 187 -15.55 9.67 15.86
C LYS A 187 -16.90 10.32 15.58
N GLU A 188 -16.91 11.49 14.96
CA GLU A 188 -18.09 12.25 14.55
C GLU A 188 -18.30 12.22 13.02
N ASP A 189 -17.62 11.32 12.30
CA ASP A 189 -17.70 11.22 10.84
C ASP A 189 -19.14 11.05 10.34
N ARG A 190 -19.44 11.52 9.12
CA ARG A 190 -20.76 11.35 8.50
C ARG A 190 -21.14 9.87 8.29
N ASP A 191 -20.17 9.02 8.05
CA ASP A 191 -20.36 7.59 7.81
C ASP A 191 -20.47 6.81 9.14
N ARG A 192 -21.47 5.91 9.23
CA ARG A 192 -21.73 5.16 10.45
C ARG A 192 -20.57 4.25 10.84
N ASP A 193 -19.97 3.57 9.87
CA ASP A 193 -18.91 2.61 10.13
C ASP A 193 -17.64 3.35 10.54
N VAL A 194 -17.32 4.46 9.89
CA VAL A 194 -16.17 5.29 10.29
C VAL A 194 -16.32 5.73 11.75
N ARG A 195 -17.49 6.21 12.19
CA ARG A 195 -17.72 6.56 13.61
C ARG A 195 -17.51 5.38 14.55
N TYR A 196 -18.15 4.24 14.23
CA TYR A 196 -18.13 3.05 15.07
C TYR A 196 -16.70 2.54 15.30
N TYR A 197 -15.94 2.39 14.22
CA TYR A 197 -14.58 1.85 14.28
C TYR A 197 -13.54 2.87 14.77
N SER A 198 -13.82 4.17 14.69
CA SER A 198 -12.98 5.21 15.30
C SER A 198 -13.20 5.36 16.81
N GLY A 199 -14.42 5.08 17.28
CA GLY A 199 -14.82 5.18 18.69
C GLY A 199 -14.46 3.96 19.54
N ASN A 200 -14.57 2.75 18.97
CA ASN A 200 -14.50 1.49 19.71
C ASN A 200 -13.32 0.60 19.27
N TYR A 201 -12.21 1.21 18.84
CA TYR A 201 -11.09 0.46 18.23
C TYR A 201 -10.50 -0.63 19.14
N GLU A 202 -10.40 -0.37 20.46
CA GLU A 202 -9.91 -1.35 21.45
C GLU A 202 -10.80 -2.61 21.53
N ASP A 203 -12.12 -2.45 21.44
CA ASP A 203 -13.07 -3.56 21.46
C ASP A 203 -12.97 -4.43 20.19
N ILE A 204 -12.61 -3.81 19.06
CA ILE A 204 -12.52 -4.48 17.76
C ILE A 204 -11.20 -5.24 17.61
N ASN A 205 -10.08 -4.69 18.07
CA ASN A 205 -8.78 -5.35 17.98
C ASN A 205 -8.67 -6.58 18.91
N ASN A 206 -9.47 -6.61 19.98
CA ASN A 206 -9.63 -7.77 20.85
C ASN A 206 -10.59 -8.83 20.26
N ASN A 207 -11.65 -8.41 19.54
CA ASN A 207 -12.62 -9.33 18.93
C ASN A 207 -12.21 -9.89 17.56
N THR A 208 -11.27 -9.27 16.84
CA THR A 208 -10.69 -9.88 15.61
C THR A 208 -9.89 -11.15 15.88
N ARG A 209 -9.61 -11.52 17.15
CA ARG A 209 -9.08 -12.83 17.53
C ARG A 209 -10.14 -13.90 17.82
N THR A 210 -11.43 -13.53 17.97
CA THR A 210 -12.48 -14.49 18.32
C THR A 210 -13.84 -14.12 17.72
N SER A 211 -14.22 -14.90 16.71
CA SER A 211 -15.58 -15.13 16.18
C SER A 211 -16.34 -14.01 15.44
N LEU A 212 -16.94 -14.43 14.32
CA LEU A 212 -17.74 -13.68 13.35
C LEU A 212 -19.17 -13.36 13.83
N SER A 213 -19.71 -12.26 13.25
CA SER A 213 -21.08 -12.03 12.72
C SER A 213 -21.99 -11.00 13.44
N PRO A 214 -23.00 -10.39 12.77
CA PRO A 214 -23.34 -10.41 11.32
C PRO A 214 -23.33 -9.02 10.63
N SER A 215 -23.22 -9.06 9.29
CA SER A 215 -23.36 -7.98 8.28
C SER A 215 -22.12 -7.25 7.76
N THR A 216 -20.90 -7.64 8.12
CA THR A 216 -19.71 -7.21 7.37
C THR A 216 -19.45 -8.21 6.23
N PRO A 217 -19.34 -7.77 4.97
CA PRO A 217 -18.87 -8.65 3.92
C PRO A 217 -17.47 -9.14 4.32
N SER A 218 -17.28 -10.45 4.34
CA SER A 218 -15.97 -11.07 4.56
C SER A 218 -14.91 -10.45 3.64
N ALA A 219 -13.63 -10.52 4.00
CA ALA A 219 -12.54 -10.01 3.13
C ALA A 219 -12.61 -10.59 1.70
N GLN A 220 -13.13 -11.82 1.56
CA GLN A 220 -13.41 -12.45 0.27
C GLN A 220 -14.58 -11.80 -0.49
N GLN A 221 -15.63 -11.37 0.21
CA GLN A 221 -16.74 -10.63 -0.38
C GLN A 221 -16.32 -9.21 -0.75
N LEU A 222 -15.49 -8.53 0.06
CA LEU A 222 -14.91 -7.24 -0.31
C LEU A 222 -14.00 -7.37 -1.53
N GLN A 223 -13.15 -8.39 -1.60
CA GLN A 223 -12.35 -8.69 -2.80
C GLN A 223 -13.21 -9.00 -4.03
N GLN A 224 -14.32 -9.75 -3.87
CA GLN A 224 -15.24 -10.02 -4.98
C GLN A 224 -15.97 -8.74 -5.44
N PHE A 225 -16.40 -7.89 -4.51
CA PHE A 225 -17.01 -6.60 -4.83
C PHE A 225 -16.02 -5.64 -5.50
N GLU A 226 -14.77 -5.56 -5.00
CA GLU A 226 -13.69 -4.78 -5.62
C GLU A 226 -13.36 -5.28 -7.03
N ASN A 227 -13.20 -6.60 -7.22
CA ASN A 227 -12.96 -7.17 -8.54
C ASN A 227 -14.13 -6.90 -9.52
N THR A 228 -15.38 -6.90 -9.04
CA THR A 228 -16.56 -6.64 -9.88
C THR A 228 -16.67 -5.16 -10.26
N GLN A 229 -16.34 -4.25 -9.34
CA GLN A 229 -16.31 -2.81 -9.64
C GLN A 229 -15.15 -2.44 -10.58
N GLU A 230 -13.96 -3.02 -10.39
CA GLU A 230 -12.79 -2.81 -11.27
C GLU A 230 -13.05 -3.35 -12.70
N ASP A 231 -13.74 -4.48 -12.85
CA ASP A 231 -14.15 -5.00 -14.17
C ASP A 231 -15.18 -4.09 -14.87
N THR A 232 -15.98 -3.35 -14.11
CA THR A 232 -17.00 -2.43 -14.65
C THR A 232 -16.38 -1.12 -15.10
N GLU A 233 -15.47 -0.56 -14.30
CA GLU A 233 -14.71 0.66 -14.61
C GLU A 233 -13.79 0.44 -15.83
N TYR A 234 -13.11 -0.70 -15.90
CA TYR A 234 -12.29 -1.08 -17.07
C TYR A 234 -13.10 -1.19 -18.38
N LYS A 235 -14.32 -1.73 -18.32
CA LYS A 235 -15.20 -1.80 -19.50
C LYS A 235 -15.70 -0.43 -19.96
N LEU A 236 -15.93 0.49 -19.02
CA LEU A 236 -16.32 1.87 -19.32
C LEU A 236 -15.15 2.64 -19.98
N ASP A 237 -13.93 2.45 -19.51
CA ASP A 237 -12.74 3.08 -20.09
C ASP A 237 -12.45 2.58 -21.52
N ILE A 238 -12.60 1.28 -21.79
CA ILE A 238 -12.49 0.74 -23.15
C ILE A 238 -13.60 1.25 -24.06
N ALA A 239 -14.84 1.33 -23.57
CA ALA A 239 -15.97 1.84 -24.36
C ALA A 239 -15.79 3.33 -24.72
N ASN A 240 -15.26 4.12 -23.78
CA ASN A 240 -14.95 5.53 -24.01
C ASN A 240 -13.77 5.71 -24.98
N ALA A 241 -12.73 4.88 -24.87
CA ALA A 241 -11.60 4.89 -25.80
C ALA A 241 -11.99 4.44 -27.22
N GLY A 242 -12.91 3.48 -27.35
CA GLY A 242 -13.43 3.01 -28.64
C GLY A 242 -14.35 4.03 -29.33
N SER A 243 -15.05 4.88 -28.57
CA SER A 243 -15.92 5.92 -29.12
C SER A 243 -15.16 7.13 -29.68
N ILE A 244 -13.94 7.38 -29.20
CA ILE A 244 -13.06 8.45 -29.69
C ILE A 244 -12.43 8.10 -31.05
N LEU A 245 -12.29 6.80 -31.37
CA LEU A 245 -11.73 6.32 -32.65
C LEU A 245 -12.77 6.21 -33.78
N GLN A 246 -14.04 6.56 -33.56
CA GLN A 246 -15.08 6.60 -34.60
C GLN A 246 -15.48 8.01 -35.05
N LEU A 247 -14.80 9.06 -34.56
CA LEU A 247 -15.07 10.46 -34.91
C LEU A 247 -13.86 11.20 -35.55
N THR A 248 -12.93 10.47 -36.14
CA THR A 248 -11.88 10.99 -37.03
C THR A 248 -11.89 10.24 -38.35
#